data_AF-A0A2W4V8H8-F1
#
_entry.id   AF-A0A2W4V8H8-F1
#
_cell.length_a   1.000
_cell.length_b   1.000
_cell.length_c   1.000
_cell.angle_alpha   90.00
_cell.angle_beta   90.00
_cell.angle_gamma   90.00
#
_symmetry.space_group_name_H-M   'P 1'
#
loop_
_entity.id
_entity.type
_entity.pdbx_description
1 polymer ?
#
loop_
_entity_poly.entity_id
_entity_poly.type
_entity_poly.pdbx_seq_one_letter_code
_entity_poly.pdbx_strand_id
1 'polypeptide(L)'
;MSLHRLSIAAATVLALGATGCASTPSTVVTPQAGSQPQGVAPLQGEAREIIVNVAGQRAPCTGVAPTLCLQVRTQPGAAWTLHYGDIEGFNWQSGTEYVIRVREVPVANPPADASSRRWVLQEVLESGPAR
;
A
#
# COMPACT_ATOMS: atom_id res chain seq x y z
N MET A 1 28.53 -20.84 40.17
CA MET A 1 28.20 -21.93 41.12
C MET A 1 26.91 -22.58 40.67
N SER A 2 26.98 -23.91 40.49
CA SER A 2 25.91 -24.92 40.35
C SER A 2 24.67 -24.65 39.50
N LEU A 3 24.49 -25.33 38.36
CA LEU A 3 24.26 -26.77 38.13
C LEU A 3 22.75 -27.11 38.04
N HIS A 4 22.33 -27.37 36.78
CA HIS A 4 21.49 -28.47 36.31
C HIS A 4 20.29 -28.93 37.14
N ARG A 5 19.10 -28.91 36.51
CA ARG A 5 18.17 -30.06 36.56
C ARG A 5 17.56 -30.34 35.18
N LEU A 6 18.02 -31.45 34.59
CA LEU A 6 17.33 -32.25 33.58
C LEU A 6 16.07 -32.85 34.20
N SER A 7 15.02 -33.04 33.39
CA SER A 7 14.22 -34.28 33.41
C SER A 7 13.46 -34.48 32.09
N ILE A 8 13.68 -35.66 31.53
CA ILE A 8 13.13 -36.24 30.30
C ILE A 8 11.76 -36.87 30.62
N ALA A 9 10.80 -36.81 29.69
CA ALA A 9 9.78 -37.84 29.56
C ALA A 9 9.33 -37.96 28.10
N ALA A 10 9.89 -38.94 27.40
CA ALA A 10 9.36 -39.44 26.14
C ALA A 10 8.15 -40.34 26.45
N ALA A 11 7.03 -40.11 25.78
CA ALA A 11 5.87 -40.99 25.82
C ALA A 11 5.51 -41.40 24.39
N THR A 12 6.02 -42.55 23.99
CA THR A 12 5.64 -43.27 22.78
C THR A 12 4.32 -43.98 23.06
N VAL A 13 3.25 -43.67 22.31
CA VAL A 13 2.02 -44.47 22.31
C VAL A 13 1.80 -44.99 20.89
N LEU A 14 2.07 -46.28 20.70
CA LEU A 14 1.52 -47.07 19.59
C LEU A 14 0.04 -47.37 19.90
N ALA A 15 -0.84 -47.08 18.95
CA ALA A 15 -2.19 -47.65 18.93
C ALA A 15 -2.44 -48.26 17.54
N LEU A 16 -2.70 -49.56 17.54
CA LEU A 16 -3.15 -50.35 16.40
C LEU A 16 -4.66 -50.19 16.19
N GLY A 17 -5.05 -49.90 14.95
CA GLY A 17 -6.17 -50.51 14.22
C GLY A 17 -7.62 -50.27 14.69
N ALA A 18 -8.45 -49.75 13.78
CA ALA A 18 -9.85 -50.20 13.59
C ALA A 18 -10.38 -49.76 12.21
N THR A 19 -11.18 -50.63 11.63
CA THR A 19 -11.71 -50.66 10.27
C THR A 19 -12.98 -49.83 10.11
N GLY A 20 -13.10 -49.11 9.00
CA GLY A 20 -14.37 -48.93 8.26
C GLY A 20 -15.25 -47.70 8.55
N CYS A 21 -15.47 -46.86 7.54
CA CYS A 21 -16.77 -46.61 6.88
C CYS A 21 -16.63 -45.44 5.90
N ALA A 22 -17.10 -45.66 4.67
CA ALA A 22 -17.04 -44.72 3.56
C ALA A 22 -17.82 -43.43 3.87
N SER A 23 -17.15 -42.28 3.69
CA SER A 23 -17.78 -40.96 3.61
C SER A 23 -17.29 -40.32 2.33
N THR A 24 -18.21 -40.08 1.40
CA THR A 24 -17.96 -39.36 0.16
C THR A 24 -17.50 -37.93 0.48
N PRO A 25 -16.28 -37.49 0.08
CA PRO A 25 -16.01 -36.07 0.05
C PRO A 25 -16.76 -35.50 -1.16
N SER A 26 -17.80 -34.73 -0.87
CA SER A 26 -18.40 -33.81 -1.83
C SER A 26 -17.28 -32.95 -2.43
N THR A 27 -17.28 -32.86 -3.75
CA THR A 27 -16.36 -32.05 -4.52
C THR A 27 -16.56 -30.57 -4.17
N VAL A 28 -15.86 -30.10 -3.14
CA VAL A 28 -15.63 -28.65 -2.98
C VAL A 28 -14.45 -28.33 -3.87
N VAL A 29 -14.76 -27.81 -5.04
CA VAL A 29 -13.82 -27.03 -5.83
C VAL A 29 -13.44 -25.83 -4.97
N THR A 30 -12.24 -25.85 -4.40
CA THR A 30 -11.60 -24.65 -3.85
C THR A 30 -10.85 -23.98 -5.00
N PRO A 31 -11.27 -22.80 -5.50
CA PRO A 31 -10.36 -21.96 -6.25
C PRO A 31 -9.44 -21.21 -5.28
N GLN A 32 -8.22 -20.95 -5.74
CA GLN A 32 -7.20 -20.02 -5.22
C GLN A 32 -6.17 -20.56 -4.23
N ALA A 33 -4.99 -20.85 -4.77
CA ALA A 33 -3.80 -20.05 -4.46
C ALA A 33 -2.77 -20.23 -5.58
N GLY A 34 -2.21 -19.13 -6.10
CA GLY A 34 -0.95 -19.17 -6.84
C GLY A 34 -1.01 -18.80 -8.32
N SER A 35 -1.54 -17.63 -8.66
CA SER A 35 -1.10 -16.91 -9.84
C SER A 35 -1.05 -15.42 -9.54
N GLN A 36 0.02 -15.00 -8.87
CA GLN A 36 0.45 -13.61 -9.00
C GLN A 36 0.94 -13.44 -10.45
N PRO A 37 0.34 -12.58 -11.28
CA PRO A 37 0.98 -12.21 -12.54
C PRO A 37 2.17 -11.32 -12.18
N GLN A 38 3.33 -11.94 -12.02
CA GLN A 38 4.59 -11.23 -11.92
C GLN A 38 4.96 -10.72 -13.32
N GLY A 39 4.97 -9.39 -13.50
CA GLY A 39 5.78 -8.75 -14.54
C GLY A 39 5.09 -8.19 -15.78
N VAL A 40 3.78 -7.90 -15.78
CA VAL A 40 3.24 -6.96 -16.77
C VAL A 40 3.40 -5.54 -16.23
N ALA A 41 4.29 -4.74 -16.84
CA ALA A 41 4.30 -3.31 -16.59
C ALA A 41 2.87 -2.77 -16.83
N PRO A 42 2.33 -1.90 -15.95
CA PRO A 42 0.98 -1.38 -16.13
C PRO A 42 0.82 -0.83 -17.54
N LEU A 43 -0.23 -1.25 -18.24
CA LEU A 43 -0.56 -0.69 -19.55
C LEU A 43 -0.68 0.82 -19.40
N GLN A 44 -0.06 1.57 -20.32
CA GLN A 44 -0.02 3.03 -20.29
C GLN A 44 -1.46 3.56 -20.34
N GLY A 45 -2.00 3.97 -19.20
CA GLY A 45 -3.40 4.39 -19.08
C GLY A 45 -4.24 3.58 -18.08
N GLU A 46 -3.67 2.62 -17.36
CA GLU A 46 -4.36 1.95 -16.25
C GLU A 46 -4.04 2.62 -14.91
N ALA A 47 -4.95 2.45 -13.93
CA ALA A 47 -4.71 2.92 -12.58
C ALA A 47 -3.55 2.14 -11.92
N ARG A 48 -2.70 2.82 -11.17
CA ARG A 48 -1.56 2.19 -10.47
C ARG A 48 -1.42 2.70 -9.06
N GLU A 49 -0.88 1.86 -8.18
CA GLU A 49 -0.51 2.28 -6.83
C GLU A 49 0.94 2.74 -6.80
N ILE A 50 1.19 3.87 -6.15
CA ILE A 50 2.52 4.44 -5.97
C ILE A 50 2.69 4.93 -4.53
N ILE A 51 3.94 4.93 -4.05
CA ILE A 51 4.32 5.55 -2.79
C ILE A 51 4.79 6.97 -3.05
N VAL A 52 4.29 7.90 -2.26
CA VAL A 52 4.56 9.33 -2.38
C VAL A 52 4.87 9.89 -1.01
N ASN A 53 5.95 10.67 -0.92
CA ASN A 53 6.21 11.51 0.23
C ASN A 53 5.53 12.86 0.00
N VAL A 54 4.89 13.39 1.04
CA VAL A 54 4.25 14.72 1.04
C VAL A 54 4.92 15.60 2.09
N ALA A 55 5.36 16.79 1.69
CA ALA A 55 6.04 17.72 2.59
C ALA A 55 5.08 18.33 3.63
N GLY A 56 5.61 18.72 4.79
CA GLY A 56 4.86 19.45 5.82
C GLY A 56 4.64 20.94 5.54
N GLN A 57 5.13 21.42 4.39
CA GLN A 57 4.90 22.77 3.90
C GLN A 57 4.33 22.73 2.48
N ARG A 58 3.42 23.66 2.18
CA ARG A 58 2.95 23.91 0.82
C ARG A 58 3.75 25.03 0.18
N ALA A 59 3.83 25.03 -1.14
CA ALA A 59 4.54 26.06 -1.90
C ALA A 59 3.57 26.87 -2.77
N PRO A 60 3.85 28.16 -3.03
CA PRO A 60 3.08 28.97 -3.96
C PRO A 60 3.00 28.32 -5.34
N CYS A 61 1.81 28.29 -5.91
CA CYS A 61 1.52 27.79 -7.24
C CYS A 61 0.34 28.56 -7.85
N THR A 62 0.15 28.45 -9.16
CA THR A 62 -0.95 29.11 -9.87
C THR A 62 -1.81 28.05 -10.56
N GLY A 63 -3.07 27.94 -10.16
CA GLY A 63 -4.11 27.23 -10.91
C GLY A 63 -4.98 28.24 -11.64
N VAL A 64 -6.29 28.25 -11.33
CA VAL A 64 -7.21 29.33 -11.78
C VAL A 64 -6.84 30.68 -11.14
N ALA A 65 -6.27 30.66 -9.94
CA ALA A 65 -5.75 31.81 -9.20
C ALA A 65 -4.50 31.41 -8.39
N PRO A 66 -3.71 32.37 -7.88
CA PRO A 66 -2.62 32.09 -6.95
C PRO A 66 -3.11 31.33 -5.71
N THR A 67 -2.42 30.26 -5.34
CA THR A 67 -2.76 29.39 -4.20
C THR A 67 -1.51 28.68 -3.65
N LEU A 68 -1.69 27.77 -2.68
CA LEU A 68 -0.66 26.92 -2.11
C LEU A 68 -0.89 25.46 -2.50
N CYS A 69 0.09 24.85 -3.17
CA CYS A 69 0.06 23.46 -3.61
C CYS A 69 0.85 22.54 -2.68
N LEU A 70 0.47 21.26 -2.65
CA LEU A 70 1.25 20.23 -2.00
C LEU A 70 2.61 20.10 -2.68
N GLN A 71 3.63 19.74 -1.90
CA GLN A 71 4.94 19.36 -2.40
C GLN A 71 5.12 17.86 -2.22
N VAL A 72 5.50 17.17 -3.29
CA VAL A 72 5.58 15.70 -3.33
C VAL A 72 6.91 15.21 -3.90
N ARG A 73 7.28 13.99 -3.57
CA ARG A 73 8.35 13.23 -4.26
C ARG A 73 8.03 11.75 -4.22
N THR A 74 8.40 11.01 -5.26
CA THR A 74 8.16 9.56 -5.38
C THR A 74 9.40 8.73 -5.05
N GLN A 75 10.54 9.39 -4.85
CA GLN A 75 11.81 8.76 -4.53
C GLN A 75 12.45 9.47 -3.32
N PRO A 76 12.99 8.73 -2.34
CA PRO A 76 13.75 9.31 -1.25
C PRO A 76 14.93 10.14 -1.79
N GLY A 77 15.12 11.36 -1.27
CA GLY A 77 16.22 12.24 -1.68
C GLY A 77 16.02 12.98 -3.01
N ALA A 78 14.97 12.67 -3.79
CA ALA A 78 14.62 13.47 -4.95
C ALA A 78 14.14 14.88 -4.53
N ALA A 79 14.26 15.82 -5.46
CA ALA A 79 13.74 17.17 -5.30
C ALA A 79 12.21 17.15 -5.15
N TRP A 80 11.69 18.07 -4.34
CA TRP A 80 10.25 18.28 -4.21
C TRP A 80 9.67 18.84 -5.51
N THR A 81 8.53 18.29 -5.92
CA THR A 81 7.74 18.79 -7.06
C THR A 81 6.37 19.23 -6.58
N LEU A 82 5.73 20.14 -7.33
CA LEU A 82 4.38 20.61 -7.01
C LEU A 82 3.34 19.57 -7.44
N HIS A 83 2.45 19.21 -6.53
CA HIS A 83 1.22 18.52 -6.84
C HIS A 83 0.08 19.54 -6.85
N TYR A 84 -0.50 19.76 -8.03
CA TYR A 84 -1.57 20.72 -8.24
C TYR A 84 -2.90 20.08 -7.84
N GLY A 85 -3.55 20.66 -6.83
CA GLY A 85 -4.83 20.18 -6.29
C GLY A 85 -4.66 19.32 -5.04
N ASP A 86 -5.78 18.70 -4.65
CA ASP A 86 -5.87 17.83 -3.48
C ASP A 86 -5.73 16.35 -3.86
N ILE A 87 -5.38 15.53 -2.87
CA ILE A 87 -5.41 14.07 -2.98
C ILE A 87 -6.71 13.60 -2.32
N GLU A 88 -7.56 12.87 -3.05
CA GLU A 88 -8.87 12.45 -2.55
C GLU A 88 -8.71 11.57 -1.30
N GLY A 89 -9.44 11.93 -0.24
CA GLY A 89 -9.38 11.23 1.05
C GLY A 89 -8.16 11.55 1.91
N PHE A 90 -7.23 12.41 1.45
CA PHE A 90 -6.07 12.82 2.21
C PHE A 90 -6.27 14.20 2.85
N ASN A 91 -6.21 14.25 4.18
CA ASN A 91 -6.33 15.48 4.95
C ASN A 91 -4.95 15.92 5.44
N TRP A 92 -4.28 16.75 4.64
CA TRP A 92 -2.94 17.27 4.95
C TRP A 92 -2.96 18.21 6.16
N GLN A 93 -1.95 18.10 7.03
CA GLN A 93 -1.74 19.00 8.15
C GLN A 93 -0.41 19.75 8.01
N SER A 94 -0.44 21.05 8.34
CA SER A 94 0.76 21.88 8.33
C SER A 94 1.76 21.41 9.37
N GLY A 95 3.04 21.37 8.99
CA GLY A 95 4.13 20.91 9.85
C GLY A 95 4.27 19.38 9.92
N THR A 96 3.47 18.60 9.19
CA THR A 96 3.55 17.14 9.16
C THR A 96 4.02 16.64 7.80
N GLU A 97 5.10 15.87 7.78
CA GLU A 97 5.50 15.09 6.61
C GLU A 97 4.83 13.72 6.62
N TYR A 98 4.50 13.24 5.42
CA TYR A 98 3.81 11.98 5.24
C TYR A 98 4.54 11.10 4.22
N VAL A 99 4.44 9.78 4.42
CA VAL A 99 4.63 8.78 3.38
C VAL A 99 3.28 8.11 3.16
N ILE A 100 2.73 8.23 1.96
CA ILE A 100 1.40 7.74 1.63
C ILE A 100 1.44 6.80 0.43
N ARG A 101 0.56 5.81 0.43
CA ARG A 101 0.22 5.02 -0.75
C ARG A 101 -1.00 5.66 -1.41
N VAL A 102 -0.89 6.00 -2.68
CA VAL A 102 -2.00 6.52 -3.48
C VAL A 102 -2.27 5.61 -4.67
N ARG A 103 -3.54 5.54 -5.07
CA ARG A 103 -3.94 5.03 -6.37
C ARG A 103 -4.01 6.20 -7.33
N GLU A 104 -3.11 6.23 -8.29
CA GLU A 104 -3.13 7.15 -9.40
C GLU A 104 -4.11 6.63 -10.45
N VAL A 105 -5.15 7.40 -10.74
CA VAL A 105 -6.22 7.05 -11.68
C VAL A 105 -6.16 7.98 -12.90
N PRO A 106 -6.17 7.45 -14.13
CA PRO A 106 -6.31 8.26 -15.34
C PRO A 106 -7.64 9.02 -15.35
N VAL A 107 -7.61 10.28 -15.75
CA VAL A 107 -8.82 11.07 -15.99
C VAL A 107 -9.15 11.01 -17.48
N ALA A 108 -10.37 10.59 -17.82
CA ALA A 108 -10.82 10.56 -19.21
C ALA A 108 -11.12 11.99 -19.70
N ASN A 109 -10.56 12.36 -20.85
CA ASN A 109 -10.76 13.67 -21.49
C ASN A 109 -10.54 14.86 -20.52
N PRO A 110 -9.36 14.98 -19.88
CA PRO A 110 -9.10 16.09 -18.98
C PRO A 110 -9.14 17.42 -19.77
N PRO A 111 -9.55 18.54 -19.14
CA PRO A 111 -9.30 19.87 -19.68
C PRO A 111 -7.82 20.06 -20.03
N ALA A 112 -7.52 20.92 -21.01
CA ALA A 112 -6.15 21.13 -21.50
C ALA A 112 -5.16 21.55 -20.39
N ASP A 113 -5.64 22.30 -19.40
CA ASP A 113 -4.83 22.84 -18.30
C ASP A 113 -4.97 22.04 -16.99
N ALA A 114 -5.61 20.87 -17.02
CA ALA A 114 -5.79 20.01 -15.86
C ALA A 114 -4.89 18.78 -15.91
N SER A 115 -4.59 18.21 -14.74
CA SER A 115 -3.87 16.95 -14.66
C SER A 115 -4.65 15.82 -15.37
N SER A 116 -3.94 15.00 -16.14
CA SER A 116 -4.49 13.77 -16.74
C SER A 116 -4.57 12.60 -15.75
N ARG A 117 -4.25 12.86 -14.48
CA ARG A 117 -4.21 11.91 -13.37
C ARG A 117 -4.83 12.54 -12.13
N ARG A 118 -5.67 11.78 -11.42
CA ARG A 118 -6.14 12.10 -10.07
C ARG A 118 -5.61 11.07 -9.08
N TRP A 119 -5.33 11.49 -7.85
CA TRP A 119 -4.76 10.62 -6.82
C TRP A 119 -5.78 10.38 -5.70
N VAL A 120 -5.95 9.10 -5.34
CA VAL A 120 -6.84 8.68 -4.25
C VAL A 120 -6.00 8.03 -3.17
N LEU A 121 -6.07 8.54 -1.95
CA LEU A 121 -5.41 7.94 -0.80
C LEU A 121 -5.86 6.50 -0.63
N GLN A 122 -4.91 5.58 -0.54
CA GLN A 122 -5.17 4.20 -0.14
C GLN A 122 -4.76 3.99 1.32
N GLU A 123 -3.60 4.51 1.71
CA GLU A 123 -3.02 4.27 3.03
C GLU A 123 -2.03 5.38 3.41
N VAL A 124 -1.99 5.74 4.70
CA VAL A 124 -0.89 6.53 5.28
C VAL A 124 0.09 5.55 5.90
N LEU A 125 1.28 5.44 5.31
CA LEU A 125 2.32 4.50 5.75
C LEU A 125 3.10 5.07 6.94
N GLU A 126 3.45 6.35 6.86
CA GLU A 126 4.17 7.07 7.90
C GLU A 126 3.69 8.51 7.99
N SER A 127 3.74 9.07 9.19
CA SER A 127 3.54 10.51 9.41
C SER A 127 4.36 10.98 10.61
N GLY A 128 4.83 12.23 10.55
CA GLY A 128 5.58 12.82 11.65
C GLY A 128 5.89 14.30 11.42
N PRO A 129 6.46 14.99 12.42
CA PRO A 129 6.87 16.38 12.25
C PRO A 129 7.82 16.55 11.06
N ALA A 130 7.62 17.60 10.27
CA ALA A 130 8.53 17.96 9.19
C ALA A 130 9.93 18.23 9.74
N ARG A 131 10.96 17.73 9.04
CA ARG A 131 12.36 17.85 9.42
C ARG A 131 13.06 19.02 8.74
#